data_AF-G9WJG0-F1
#
_entry.id   AF-G9WJG0-F1
#
_cell.length_a   1.000
_cell.length_b   1.000
_cell.length_c   1.000
_cell.angle_alpha   90.00
_cell.angle_beta   90.00
_cell.angle_gamma   90.00
#
_symmetry.space_group_name_H-M   'P 1'
#
loop_
_entity.id
_entity.type
_entity.pdbx_description
1 polymer ?
#
loop_
_entity_poly.entity_id
_entity_poly.type
_entity_poly.pdbx_seq_one_letter_code
_entity_poly.pdbx_strand_id
1 'polypeptide(L)'
;MSKSNRQLFNIEVGTFKRQANKLILELNHNQFRYDQLSELNELKQPDPNFLQLVNVVEQDQKVVLTYTLPDKVRSLKELPHENKAIRSAIAKEIMAQNVVNDSQYHVALNPANLWYFPMQHVWYAYRANELMPFDDKHSNLAKYKALVLFCLTGTPYERLLNDPQEIVAKHDDDYLLQVAKAVSITELKEVVNGIEDFVSYHEWQAVEQDRQKNKQRFWLSMAGVAIVAVLAVGLVHKSDERKYQSLANQNQAQVTRLKYSGQIQTALNDQKWSEAQKAMKRAGYPSTKQVSVFLEHGQYQQALKLDPSQLNKVINAAYANKDSEQVTKWELPSNATSKQKDQLSLEKAIVNYDTSTLNNQLSFTTNADVLLRMGQAFLAHNDTQDAQTVQTKLAGVNSPKAKYLKALLSLNSAKKAVSDAQKKLDDANKIDGSKDKDKDKKVDSAKADLKNVQSDQAAAQKQIDQAKHKVGD
;
A
#
# COMPACT_ATOMS: atom_id res chain seq x y z
N MET A 1 31.06 21.58 -16.99
CA MET A 1 29.72 21.24 -17.53
C MET A 1 29.70 19.75 -17.85
N SER A 2 29.09 18.94 -17.00
CA SER A 2 28.97 17.49 -17.22
C SER A 2 27.92 17.24 -18.31
N LYS A 3 28.30 16.53 -19.39
CA LYS A 3 27.35 16.03 -20.39
C LYS A 3 26.31 15.20 -19.66
N SER A 4 25.10 15.73 -19.53
CA SER A 4 23.97 14.96 -19.00
C SER A 4 23.79 13.73 -19.92
N ASN A 5 24.09 12.53 -19.42
CA ASN A 5 23.87 11.25 -20.09
C ASN A 5 22.35 11.06 -20.32
N ARG A 6 21.81 11.70 -21.36
CA ARG A 6 20.43 11.53 -21.81
C ARG A 6 20.36 10.19 -22.54
N GLN A 7 19.70 9.20 -21.94
CA GLN A 7 19.40 7.94 -22.60
C GLN A 7 18.08 8.07 -23.38
N LEU A 8 18.10 7.63 -24.64
CA LEU A 8 16.97 7.68 -25.57
C LEU A 8 16.47 6.27 -25.86
N PHE A 9 15.16 6.05 -25.83
CA PHE A 9 14.54 4.75 -26.05
C PHE A 9 13.38 4.89 -27.05
N ASN A 10 13.58 4.40 -28.27
CA ASN A 10 12.57 4.46 -29.34
C ASN A 10 11.55 3.33 -29.20
N ILE A 11 10.29 3.69 -29.32
CA ILE A 11 9.12 2.80 -29.49
C ILE A 11 8.41 3.16 -30.79
N GLU A 12 7.35 2.43 -31.14
CA GLU A 12 6.65 2.55 -32.42
C GLU A 12 6.09 3.95 -32.68
N VAL A 13 5.64 4.62 -31.61
CA VAL A 13 4.94 5.92 -31.70
C VAL A 13 5.86 7.12 -31.40
N GLY A 14 7.03 6.89 -30.80
CA GLY A 14 7.90 8.00 -30.38
C GLY A 14 9.15 7.57 -29.61
N THR A 15 9.81 8.55 -28.98
CA THR A 15 11.08 8.33 -28.27
C THR A 15 10.99 8.81 -26.84
N PHE A 16 11.24 7.90 -25.90
CA PHE A 16 11.42 8.25 -24.50
C PHE A 16 12.78 8.89 -24.26
N LYS A 17 12.80 9.87 -23.34
CA LYS A 17 13.99 10.49 -22.78
C LYS A 17 14.02 10.22 -21.28
N ARG A 18 15.06 9.53 -20.79
CA ARG A 18 15.28 9.38 -19.35
C ARG A 18 15.98 10.61 -18.77
N GLN A 19 15.42 11.15 -17.70
CA GLN A 19 15.99 12.27 -16.94
C GLN A 19 15.90 11.95 -15.45
N ALA A 20 17.02 11.52 -14.86
CA ALA A 20 17.08 11.05 -13.48
C ALA A 20 16.00 9.98 -13.19
N ASN A 21 15.06 10.28 -12.28
CA ASN A 21 13.94 9.43 -11.87
C ASN A 21 12.65 9.68 -12.67
N LYS A 22 12.75 10.32 -13.84
CA LYS A 22 11.62 10.56 -14.74
C LYS A 22 11.88 9.96 -16.12
N LEU A 23 10.81 9.51 -16.73
CA LEU A 23 10.77 9.12 -18.14
C LEU A 23 9.80 10.05 -18.86
N ILE A 24 10.25 10.64 -19.97
CA ILE A 24 9.46 11.64 -20.72
C ILE A 24 9.26 11.12 -22.13
N LEU A 25 8.00 11.06 -22.59
CA LEU A 25 7.63 10.80 -23.97
C LEU A 25 7.03 12.05 -24.58
N GLU A 26 7.55 12.46 -25.74
CA GLU A 26 7.00 13.55 -26.53
C GLU A 26 6.40 12.97 -27.81
N LEU A 27 5.11 13.21 -28.03
CA LEU A 27 4.36 12.80 -29.22
C LEU A 27 3.80 14.04 -29.90
N ASN A 28 3.71 14.04 -31.23
CA ASN A 28 3.14 15.17 -31.95
C ASN A 28 1.61 15.18 -31.74
N HIS A 29 1.03 16.35 -31.47
CA HIS A 29 -0.41 16.51 -31.24
C HIS A 29 -1.25 15.95 -32.40
N ASN A 30 -0.76 16.06 -33.64
CA ASN A 30 -1.45 15.55 -34.83
C ASN A 30 -1.63 14.02 -34.88
N GLN A 31 -1.01 13.28 -33.95
CA GLN A 31 -1.18 11.83 -33.82
C GLN A 31 -2.36 11.45 -32.92
N PHE A 32 -2.94 12.41 -32.21
CA PHE A 32 -4.04 12.20 -31.27
C PHE A 32 -5.38 12.55 -31.88
N ARG A 33 -6.44 12.01 -31.28
CA ARG A 33 -7.83 12.20 -31.70
C ARG A 33 -8.74 12.79 -30.62
N TYR A 34 -8.16 13.23 -29.50
CA TYR A 34 -8.92 13.86 -28.41
C TYR A 34 -9.37 15.27 -28.80
N ASP A 35 -10.51 15.71 -28.26
CA ASP A 35 -10.96 17.10 -28.36
C ASP A 35 -10.41 17.93 -27.19
N GLN A 36 -10.27 17.31 -26.03
CA GLN A 36 -9.72 17.91 -24.81
C GLN A 36 -8.65 17.03 -24.17
N LEU A 37 -7.50 17.63 -23.82
CA LEU A 37 -6.38 16.90 -23.18
C LEU A 37 -6.80 16.17 -21.89
N SER A 38 -7.85 16.65 -21.21
CA SER A 38 -8.41 16.02 -20.01
C SER A 38 -8.95 14.60 -20.24
N GLU A 39 -9.30 14.25 -21.47
CA GLU A 39 -9.73 12.89 -21.84
C GLU A 39 -8.59 11.87 -21.64
N LEU A 40 -7.33 12.31 -21.64
CA LEU A 40 -6.18 11.48 -21.35
C LEU A 40 -5.93 11.29 -19.83
N ASN A 41 -6.71 11.93 -18.95
CA ASN A 41 -6.49 11.84 -17.50
C ASN A 41 -6.76 10.44 -16.93
N GLU A 42 -7.58 9.61 -17.58
CA GLU A 42 -7.79 8.21 -17.17
C GLU A 42 -6.48 7.42 -17.09
N LEU A 43 -5.50 7.77 -17.94
CA LEU A 43 -4.20 7.12 -17.98
C LEU A 43 -3.35 7.38 -16.74
N LYS A 44 -3.69 8.41 -15.95
CA LYS A 44 -3.04 8.73 -14.67
C LYS A 44 -3.49 7.80 -13.54
N GLN A 45 -4.53 7.00 -13.73
CA GLN A 45 -4.98 6.05 -12.71
C GLN A 45 -3.89 5.01 -12.44
N PRO A 46 -3.50 4.77 -11.17
CA PRO A 46 -2.47 3.80 -10.84
C PRO A 46 -2.83 2.39 -11.33
N ASP A 47 -1.84 1.69 -11.86
CA ASP A 47 -1.96 0.29 -12.28
C ASP A 47 -0.66 -0.45 -11.93
N PRO A 48 -0.72 -1.60 -11.23
CA PRO A 48 0.47 -2.33 -10.79
C PRO A 48 1.44 -2.71 -11.91
N ASN A 49 0.95 -2.93 -13.12
CA ASN A 49 1.77 -3.33 -14.27
C ASN A 49 2.42 -2.14 -14.99
N PHE A 50 2.04 -0.90 -14.68
CA PHE A 50 2.50 0.27 -15.42
C PHE A 50 3.28 1.26 -14.55
N LEU A 51 4.21 1.99 -15.18
CA LEU A 51 4.83 3.13 -14.53
C LEU A 51 3.79 4.23 -14.30
N GLN A 52 3.85 4.87 -13.13
CA GLN A 52 2.91 5.94 -12.80
C GLN A 52 3.10 7.13 -13.74
N LEU A 53 2.10 7.39 -14.57
CA LEU A 53 1.98 8.62 -15.35
C LEU A 53 1.58 9.76 -14.38
N VAL A 54 2.49 10.70 -14.17
CA VAL A 54 2.28 11.80 -13.22
C VAL A 54 1.86 13.10 -13.89
N ASN A 55 2.20 13.26 -15.18
CA ASN A 55 1.86 14.47 -15.90
C ASN A 55 1.58 14.20 -17.38
N VAL A 56 0.59 14.92 -17.91
CA VAL A 56 0.27 15.00 -19.33
C VAL A 56 0.03 16.48 -19.61
N VAL A 57 0.85 17.07 -20.46
CA VAL A 57 0.75 18.49 -20.84
C VAL A 57 0.91 18.64 -22.34
N GLU A 58 0.31 19.67 -22.90
CA GLU A 58 0.49 20.04 -24.29
C GLU A 58 1.38 21.29 -24.37
N GLN A 59 2.47 21.21 -25.12
CA GLN A 59 3.45 22.28 -25.32
C GLN A 59 4.02 22.19 -26.73
N ASP A 60 4.12 23.32 -27.44
CA ASP A 60 4.76 23.40 -28.77
C ASP A 60 4.28 22.34 -29.77
N GLN A 61 2.95 22.17 -29.92
CA GLN A 61 2.32 21.16 -30.81
C GLN A 61 2.66 19.71 -30.44
N LYS A 62 3.06 19.46 -29.19
CA LYS A 62 3.37 18.13 -28.68
C LYS A 62 2.60 17.85 -27.41
N VAL A 63 2.20 16.59 -27.27
CA VAL A 63 1.73 16.01 -26.01
C VAL A 63 2.93 15.39 -25.31
N VAL A 64 3.18 15.85 -24.08
CA VAL A 64 4.31 15.42 -23.25
C VAL A 64 3.77 14.59 -22.09
N LEU A 65 4.11 13.31 -22.09
CA LEU A 65 3.78 12.36 -21.03
C LEU A 65 5.00 12.19 -20.12
N THR A 66 4.82 12.40 -18.83
CA THR A 66 5.88 12.25 -17.83
C THR A 66 5.53 11.15 -16.83
N TYR A 67 6.40 10.14 -16.76
CA TYR A 67 6.28 9.00 -15.87
C TYR A 67 7.31 9.07 -14.75
N THR A 68 6.96 8.53 -13.59
CA THR A 68 7.89 8.29 -12.49
C THR A 68 8.62 6.98 -12.71
N LEU A 69 9.95 7.00 -12.63
CA LEU A 69 10.79 5.80 -12.60
C LEU A 69 11.15 5.47 -11.14
N PRO A 70 10.80 4.26 -10.66
CA PRO A 70 11.25 3.80 -9.35
C PRO A 70 12.79 3.71 -9.28
N ASP A 71 13.33 3.72 -8.07
CA ASP A 71 14.77 3.61 -7.89
C ASP A 71 15.31 2.26 -8.39
N LYS A 72 16.50 2.29 -8.99
CA LYS A 72 17.24 1.10 -9.45
C LYS A 72 16.57 0.26 -10.55
N VAL A 73 15.49 0.76 -11.16
CA VAL A 73 14.91 0.13 -12.36
C VAL A 73 15.84 0.31 -13.56
N ARG A 74 15.89 -0.73 -14.39
CA ARG A 74 16.67 -0.80 -15.63
C ARG A 74 15.72 -0.84 -16.83
N SER A 75 16.15 -0.28 -17.96
CA SER A 75 15.41 -0.48 -19.21
C SER A 75 15.56 -1.93 -19.63
N LEU A 76 14.50 -2.55 -20.17
CA LEU A 76 14.60 -3.91 -20.72
C LEU A 76 15.64 -4.02 -21.83
N LYS A 77 16.02 -2.91 -22.48
CA LYS A 77 17.15 -2.89 -23.43
C LYS A 77 18.49 -3.32 -22.84
N GLU A 78 18.65 -3.27 -21.52
CA GLU A 78 19.85 -3.73 -20.79
C GLU A 78 19.79 -5.23 -20.45
N LEU A 79 18.60 -5.86 -20.53
CA LEU A 79 18.38 -7.26 -20.19
C LEU A 79 19.31 -8.25 -20.91
N PRO A 80 19.69 -8.07 -22.20
CA PRO A 80 20.59 -9.00 -22.88
C PRO A 80 21.96 -9.20 -22.21
N HIS A 81 22.39 -8.22 -21.40
CA HIS A 81 23.63 -8.28 -20.64
C HIS A 81 23.50 -9.01 -19.30
N GLU A 82 22.28 -9.32 -18.87
CA GLU A 82 22.03 -10.14 -17.68
C GLU A 82 22.31 -11.61 -17.97
N ASN A 83 22.53 -12.40 -16.92
CA ASN A 83 22.66 -13.83 -17.06
C ASN A 83 21.36 -14.48 -17.58
N LYS A 84 21.51 -15.66 -18.17
CA LYS A 84 20.42 -16.44 -18.78
C LYS A 84 19.23 -16.63 -17.84
N ALA A 85 19.49 -16.87 -16.54
CA ALA A 85 18.45 -17.03 -15.52
C ALA A 85 17.57 -15.78 -15.34
N ILE A 86 18.17 -14.59 -15.23
CA ILE A 86 17.42 -13.33 -15.12
C ILE A 86 16.63 -13.07 -16.41
N ARG A 87 17.25 -13.27 -17.57
CA ARG A 87 16.60 -13.07 -18.87
C ARG A 87 15.34 -13.93 -19.02
N SER A 88 15.46 -15.19 -18.66
CA SER A 88 14.38 -16.17 -18.61
C SER A 88 13.28 -15.79 -17.62
N ALA A 89 13.63 -15.38 -16.40
CA ALA A 89 12.66 -14.98 -15.37
C ALA A 89 11.85 -13.76 -15.82
N ILE A 90 12.49 -12.78 -16.44
CA ILE A 90 11.82 -11.58 -16.95
C ILE A 90 10.91 -11.91 -18.15
N ALA A 91 11.34 -12.78 -19.06
CA ALA A 91 10.48 -13.26 -20.16
C ALA A 91 9.20 -13.96 -19.62
N LYS A 92 9.34 -14.76 -18.57
CA LYS A 92 8.22 -15.44 -17.90
C LYS A 92 7.28 -14.46 -17.22
N GLU A 93 7.79 -13.47 -16.49
CA GLU A 93 6.99 -12.42 -15.86
C GLU A 93 6.16 -11.63 -16.89
N ILE A 94 6.78 -11.23 -18.00
CA ILE A 94 6.10 -10.53 -19.11
C ILE A 94 4.89 -11.34 -19.62
N MET A 95 5.06 -12.66 -19.83
CA MET A 95 3.97 -13.54 -20.29
C MET A 95 2.92 -13.82 -19.20
N ALA A 96 3.32 -13.78 -17.92
CA ALA A 96 2.42 -13.98 -16.80
C ALA A 96 1.45 -12.80 -16.64
N GLN A 97 1.92 -11.57 -16.83
CA GLN A 97 1.14 -10.33 -16.68
C GLN A 97 0.03 -10.15 -17.71
N ASN A 98 0.15 -10.79 -18.89
CA ASN A 98 -0.91 -10.87 -19.92
C ASN A 98 -1.55 -9.50 -20.30
N VAL A 99 -0.75 -8.43 -20.27
CA VAL A 99 -1.22 -7.04 -20.32
C VAL A 99 -1.99 -6.65 -21.59
N VAL A 100 -1.81 -7.35 -22.71
CA VAL A 100 -2.55 -7.04 -23.94
C VAL A 100 -3.96 -7.65 -23.99
N ASN A 101 -4.24 -8.65 -23.15
CA ASN A 101 -5.55 -9.30 -23.08
C ASN A 101 -6.35 -8.84 -21.85
N ASP A 102 -5.65 -8.52 -20.75
CA ASP A 102 -6.28 -8.17 -19.47
C ASP A 102 -6.41 -6.64 -19.26
N SER A 103 -5.87 -5.83 -20.18
CA SER A 103 -5.97 -4.37 -20.13
C SER A 103 -6.99 -3.83 -21.12
N GLN A 104 -7.68 -2.76 -20.73
CA GLN A 104 -8.52 -1.97 -21.64
C GLN A 104 -7.71 -1.04 -22.58
N TYR A 105 -6.38 -1.02 -22.43
CA TYR A 105 -5.49 -0.13 -23.17
C TYR A 105 -4.69 -0.89 -24.23
N HIS A 106 -4.30 -0.17 -25.29
CA HIS A 106 -3.29 -0.62 -26.25
C HIS A 106 -1.89 -0.49 -25.63
N VAL A 107 -1.23 -1.62 -25.39
CA VAL A 107 0.09 -1.66 -24.73
C VAL A 107 1.20 -1.92 -25.74
N ALA A 108 2.21 -1.04 -25.75
CA ALA A 108 3.41 -1.26 -26.56
C ALA A 108 4.32 -2.31 -25.90
N LEU A 109 4.58 -3.42 -26.59
CA LEU A 109 5.46 -4.50 -26.11
C LEU A 109 6.93 -4.33 -26.54
N ASN A 110 7.32 -3.14 -27.02
CA ASN A 110 8.71 -2.85 -27.37
C ASN A 110 9.61 -2.87 -26.12
N PRO A 111 10.80 -3.49 -26.14
CA PRO A 111 11.72 -3.45 -25.00
C PRO A 111 12.08 -2.05 -24.50
N ALA A 112 12.00 -1.02 -25.35
CA ALA A 112 12.18 0.37 -24.94
C ALA A 112 11.03 0.91 -24.06
N ASN A 113 9.86 0.29 -24.11
CA ASN A 113 8.70 0.61 -23.29
C ASN A 113 8.71 -0.09 -21.92
N LEU A 114 9.48 -1.18 -21.80
CA LEU A 114 9.52 -2.02 -20.61
C LEU A 114 10.69 -1.65 -19.70
N TRP A 115 10.42 -1.70 -18.41
CA TRP A 115 11.35 -1.43 -17.33
C TRP A 115 11.30 -2.57 -16.34
N TYR A 116 12.44 -2.99 -15.84
CA TYR A 116 12.49 -4.12 -14.92
C TYR A 116 13.34 -3.81 -13.69
N PHE A 117 12.96 -4.45 -12.60
CA PHE A 117 13.86 -4.69 -11.48
C PHE A 117 14.25 -6.17 -11.52
N PRO A 118 15.56 -6.52 -11.48
CA PRO A 118 16.00 -7.90 -11.69
C PRO A 118 15.20 -8.93 -10.89
N MET A 119 14.71 -9.96 -11.59
CA MET A 119 13.98 -11.12 -11.06
C MET A 119 12.59 -10.90 -10.44
N GLN A 120 12.12 -9.67 -10.26
CA GLN A 120 10.96 -9.46 -9.38
C GLN A 120 9.80 -8.72 -10.04
N HIS A 121 10.07 -7.74 -10.91
CA HIS A 121 9.00 -6.89 -11.46
C HIS A 121 9.33 -6.35 -12.84
N VAL A 122 8.30 -6.29 -13.68
CA VAL A 122 8.31 -5.63 -14.99
C VAL A 122 7.19 -4.61 -15.03
N TRP A 123 7.51 -3.41 -15.50
CA TRP A 123 6.56 -2.33 -15.73
C TRP A 123 6.56 -1.89 -17.19
N TYR A 124 5.40 -1.50 -17.70
CA TYR A 124 5.23 -0.84 -19.00
C TYR A 124 5.06 0.66 -18.80
N ALA A 125 5.71 1.49 -19.61
CA ALA A 125 5.54 2.93 -19.52
C ALA A 125 4.32 3.42 -20.32
N TYR A 126 4.35 3.24 -21.63
CA TYR A 126 3.34 3.66 -22.58
C TYR A 126 2.18 2.66 -22.63
N ARG A 127 0.98 3.20 -22.46
CA ARG A 127 -0.31 2.59 -22.77
C ARG A 127 -1.19 3.65 -23.41
N ALA A 128 -1.94 3.26 -24.42
CA ALA A 128 -2.78 4.14 -25.21
C ALA A 128 -4.26 3.76 -25.04
N ASN A 129 -5.13 4.75 -24.94
CA ASN A 129 -6.55 4.58 -25.23
C ASN A 129 -6.80 4.82 -26.73
N GLU A 130 -8.07 4.76 -27.16
CA GLU A 130 -8.47 4.97 -28.56
C GLU A 130 -8.16 6.38 -29.11
N LEU A 131 -7.84 7.34 -28.24
CA LEU A 131 -7.55 8.73 -28.62
C LEU A 131 -6.05 8.98 -28.87
N MET A 132 -5.21 7.96 -28.66
CA MET A 132 -3.76 8.04 -28.72
C MET A 132 -3.21 7.20 -29.89
N PRO A 133 -2.01 7.50 -30.40
CA PRO A 133 -1.37 6.64 -31.38
C PRO A 133 -1.00 5.29 -30.77
N PHE A 134 -1.23 4.21 -31.50
CA PHE A 134 -0.75 2.88 -31.13
C PHE A 134 -0.33 2.10 -32.39
N ASP A 135 0.51 1.09 -32.21
CA ASP A 135 0.90 0.21 -33.33
C ASP A 135 -0.15 -0.89 -33.52
N ASP A 136 -0.75 -0.93 -34.70
CA ASP A 136 -1.70 -1.94 -35.15
C ASP A 136 -1.13 -2.83 -36.27
N LYS A 137 0.12 -2.59 -36.69
CA LYS A 137 0.74 -3.29 -37.84
C LYS A 137 1.05 -4.75 -37.54
N HIS A 138 1.34 -5.08 -36.28
CA HIS A 138 1.68 -6.44 -35.86
C HIS A 138 0.67 -6.96 -34.84
N SER A 139 0.35 -8.25 -34.96
CA SER A 139 -0.51 -8.93 -33.99
C SER A 139 0.16 -9.01 -32.61
N ASN A 140 -0.65 -9.08 -31.55
CA ASN A 140 -0.15 -9.23 -30.18
C ASN A 140 0.71 -10.49 -30.00
N LEU A 141 0.39 -11.58 -30.70
CA LEU A 141 1.23 -12.78 -30.72
C LEU A 141 2.62 -12.50 -31.32
N ALA A 142 2.69 -11.83 -32.47
CA ALA A 142 3.97 -11.49 -33.10
C ALA A 142 4.81 -10.59 -32.19
N LYS A 143 4.18 -9.59 -31.57
CA LYS A 143 4.81 -8.69 -30.59
C LYS A 143 5.35 -9.45 -29.38
N TYR A 144 4.59 -10.38 -28.80
CA TYR A 144 5.07 -11.19 -27.68
C TYR A 144 6.21 -12.13 -28.07
N LYS A 145 6.12 -12.80 -29.22
CA LYS A 145 7.22 -13.65 -29.72
C LYS A 145 8.51 -12.86 -29.84
N ALA A 146 8.44 -11.70 -30.49
CA ALA A 146 9.60 -10.83 -30.67
C ALA A 146 10.16 -10.34 -29.32
N LEU A 147 9.29 -9.99 -28.37
CA LEU A 147 9.72 -9.55 -27.03
C LEU A 147 10.39 -10.69 -26.25
N VAL A 148 9.80 -11.88 -26.23
CA VAL A 148 10.36 -13.06 -25.56
C VAL A 148 11.70 -13.44 -26.18
N LEU A 149 11.78 -13.52 -27.51
CA LEU A 149 13.04 -13.83 -28.22
C LEU A 149 14.10 -12.74 -27.98
N PHE A 150 13.71 -11.46 -27.90
CA PHE A 150 14.61 -10.39 -27.49
C PHE A 150 15.16 -10.65 -26.07
N CYS A 151 14.31 -11.00 -25.11
CA CYS A 151 14.74 -11.29 -23.75
C CYS A 151 15.75 -12.43 -23.72
N LEU A 152 15.51 -13.50 -24.47
CA LEU A 152 16.34 -14.71 -24.43
C LEU A 152 17.64 -14.59 -25.22
N THR A 153 17.65 -13.85 -26.33
CA THR A 153 18.77 -13.83 -27.29
C THR A 153 19.50 -12.50 -27.34
N GLY A 154 18.83 -11.39 -26.98
CA GLY A 154 19.31 -10.04 -27.22
C GLY A 154 19.14 -9.55 -28.67
N THR A 155 18.59 -10.36 -29.56
CA THR A 155 18.32 -9.96 -30.94
C THR A 155 17.34 -8.77 -30.96
N PRO A 156 17.60 -7.71 -31.74
CA PRO A 156 16.73 -6.54 -31.81
C PRO A 156 15.27 -6.90 -32.10
N TYR A 157 14.37 -6.34 -31.28
CA TYR A 157 12.92 -6.57 -31.34
C TYR A 157 12.33 -6.34 -32.74
N GLU A 158 12.72 -5.24 -33.39
CA GLU A 158 12.22 -4.86 -34.71
C GLU A 158 12.62 -5.86 -35.80
N ARG A 159 13.75 -6.56 -35.63
CA ARG A 159 14.15 -7.65 -36.55
C ARG A 159 13.29 -8.89 -36.32
N LEU A 160 13.05 -9.24 -35.06
CA LEU A 160 12.24 -10.40 -34.67
C LEU A 160 10.76 -10.26 -35.01
N LEU A 161 10.24 -9.02 -35.10
CA LEU A 161 8.88 -8.77 -35.58
C LEU A 161 8.69 -9.17 -37.06
N ASN A 162 9.71 -8.98 -37.88
CA ASN A 162 9.65 -9.23 -39.32
C ASN A 162 10.00 -10.67 -39.68
N ASP A 163 11.04 -11.24 -39.07
CA ASP A 163 11.48 -12.61 -39.37
C ASP A 163 12.02 -13.34 -38.13
N PRO A 164 11.13 -13.83 -37.25
CA PRO A 164 11.55 -14.53 -36.04
C PRO A 164 12.16 -15.91 -36.34
N GLN A 165 11.82 -16.55 -37.47
CA GLN A 165 12.24 -17.92 -37.76
C GLN A 165 13.65 -17.97 -38.37
N GLU A 166 13.96 -17.09 -39.32
CA GLU A 166 15.30 -17.03 -39.93
C GLU A 166 16.38 -16.68 -38.88
N ILE A 167 16.02 -15.85 -37.90
CA ILE A 167 16.95 -15.44 -36.85
C ILE A 167 17.18 -16.57 -35.84
N VAL A 168 16.12 -17.28 -35.44
CA VAL A 168 16.24 -18.39 -34.49
C VAL A 168 16.95 -19.62 -35.06
N ALA A 169 16.81 -19.89 -36.37
CA ALA A 169 17.52 -20.98 -37.04
C ALA A 169 19.05 -20.87 -36.95
N LYS A 170 19.60 -19.69 -36.65
CA LYS A 170 21.04 -19.45 -36.49
C LYS A 170 21.57 -19.82 -35.09
N HIS A 171 20.69 -20.17 -34.14
CA HIS A 171 21.05 -20.39 -32.73
C HIS A 171 21.08 -21.87 -32.30
N ASP A 172 20.75 -22.83 -33.17
CA ASP A 172 20.71 -24.29 -32.90
C ASP A 172 20.06 -24.63 -31.55
N ASP A 173 18.86 -24.08 -31.32
CA ASP A 173 18.15 -24.16 -30.04
C ASP A 173 16.67 -24.47 -30.28
N ASP A 174 16.31 -25.73 -30.03
CA ASP A 174 14.94 -26.25 -30.19
C ASP A 174 13.90 -25.48 -29.38
N TYR A 175 14.32 -24.85 -28.28
CA TYR A 175 13.44 -24.09 -27.42
C TYR A 175 13.11 -22.72 -28.04
N LEU A 176 14.12 -22.00 -28.52
CA LEU A 176 13.90 -20.74 -29.25
C LEU A 176 13.02 -20.98 -30.48
N LEU A 177 13.16 -22.15 -31.12
CA LEU A 177 12.34 -22.53 -32.27
C LEU A 177 10.87 -22.74 -31.90
N GLN A 178 10.59 -23.31 -30.72
CA GLN A 178 9.22 -23.44 -30.20
C GLN A 178 8.59 -22.06 -29.93
N VAL A 179 9.35 -21.13 -29.35
CA VAL A 179 8.88 -19.74 -29.14
C VAL A 179 8.53 -19.09 -30.48
N ALA A 180 9.39 -19.23 -31.50
CA ALA A 180 9.14 -18.68 -32.83
C ALA A 180 7.94 -19.34 -33.54
N LYS A 181 7.70 -20.64 -33.30
CA LYS A 181 6.63 -21.41 -33.94
C LYS A 181 5.26 -21.33 -33.28
N ALA A 182 5.17 -20.95 -32.00
CA ALA A 182 3.90 -20.94 -31.25
C ALA A 182 2.74 -20.26 -32.02
N VAL A 183 1.61 -20.92 -32.22
CA VAL A 183 0.52 -20.38 -33.04
C VAL A 183 -0.49 -19.54 -32.26
N SER A 184 -0.37 -19.50 -30.93
CA SER A 184 -1.24 -18.71 -30.04
C SER A 184 -0.49 -18.12 -28.85
N ILE A 185 -1.07 -17.10 -28.20
CA ILE A 185 -0.51 -16.51 -26.97
C ILE A 185 -0.50 -17.55 -25.84
N THR A 186 -1.52 -18.42 -25.78
CA THR A 186 -1.61 -19.51 -24.80
C THR A 186 -0.46 -20.50 -24.97
N GLU A 187 -0.24 -20.98 -26.20
CA GLU A 187 0.87 -21.88 -26.49
C GLU A 187 2.22 -21.21 -26.24
N LEU A 188 2.39 -19.95 -26.64
CA LEU A 188 3.61 -19.19 -26.33
C LEU A 188 3.85 -19.10 -24.82
N LYS A 189 2.79 -18.91 -24.02
CA LYS A 189 2.88 -18.89 -22.55
C LYS A 189 3.26 -20.25 -21.99
N GLU A 190 2.74 -21.34 -22.55
CA GLU A 190 3.13 -22.71 -22.17
C GLU A 190 4.61 -22.98 -22.48
N VAL A 191 5.06 -22.63 -23.68
CA VAL A 191 6.46 -22.71 -24.08
C VAL A 191 7.33 -21.90 -23.12
N VAL A 192 6.98 -20.64 -22.86
CA VAL A 192 7.70 -19.75 -21.92
C VAL A 192 7.69 -20.25 -20.48
N ASN A 193 6.66 -21.00 -20.05
CA ASN A 193 6.66 -21.59 -18.72
C ASN A 193 7.64 -22.75 -18.58
N GLY A 194 7.99 -23.43 -19.67
CA GLY A 194 8.99 -24.51 -19.73
C GLY A 194 10.46 -24.03 -19.72
N ILE A 195 10.72 -22.73 -19.64
CA ILE A 195 12.09 -22.14 -19.65
C ILE A 195 12.97 -22.59 -18.47
N GLU A 196 12.38 -23.18 -17.42
CA GLU A 196 13.13 -23.66 -16.25
C GLU A 196 14.04 -24.85 -16.60
N ASP A 197 13.71 -25.63 -17.63
CA ASP A 197 14.56 -26.71 -18.17
C ASP A 197 15.72 -26.16 -19.03
N PHE A 198 15.63 -24.89 -19.46
CA PHE A 198 16.60 -24.21 -20.32
C PHE A 198 17.74 -23.53 -19.55
N VAL A 199 17.55 -23.25 -18.26
CA VAL A 199 18.54 -22.56 -17.40
C VAL A 199 19.16 -23.57 -16.45
N SER A 200 20.48 -23.74 -16.53
CA SER A 200 21.18 -24.69 -15.66
C SER A 200 21.16 -24.24 -14.19
N TYR A 201 21.14 -25.20 -13.27
CA TYR A 201 21.22 -24.94 -11.83
C TYR A 201 22.43 -24.07 -11.44
N HIS A 202 23.55 -24.22 -12.16
CA HIS A 202 24.77 -23.43 -11.96
C HIS A 202 24.56 -21.94 -12.28
N GLU A 203 23.78 -21.62 -13.32
CA GLU A 203 23.46 -20.24 -13.66
C GLU A 203 22.62 -19.56 -12.58
N TRP A 204 21.70 -20.28 -11.93
CA TRP A 204 20.94 -19.79 -10.78
C TRP A 204 21.80 -19.56 -9.52
N GLN A 205 22.73 -20.46 -9.23
CA GLN A 205 23.66 -20.32 -8.10
C GLN A 205 24.58 -19.11 -8.25
N ALA A 206 25.09 -18.85 -9.46
CA ALA A 206 25.93 -17.69 -9.74
C ALA A 206 25.20 -16.37 -9.43
N VAL A 207 23.90 -16.28 -9.74
CA VAL A 207 23.13 -15.07 -9.46
C VAL A 207 22.93 -14.82 -7.97
N GLU A 208 22.68 -15.88 -7.20
CA GLU A 208 22.51 -15.78 -5.76
C GLU A 208 23.83 -15.38 -5.06
N GLN A 209 24.96 -15.87 -5.55
CA GLN A 209 26.29 -15.50 -5.04
C GLN A 209 26.66 -14.04 -5.37
N ASP A 210 26.41 -13.55 -6.58
CA ASP A 210 26.65 -12.15 -6.97
C ASP A 210 25.77 -11.17 -6.19
N ARG A 211 24.55 -11.60 -5.84
CA ARG A 211 23.65 -10.83 -4.99
C ARG A 211 24.17 -10.67 -3.57
N GLN A 212 24.80 -11.70 -2.99
CA GLN A 212 25.35 -11.63 -1.62
C GLN A 212 26.51 -10.64 -1.51
N LYS A 213 27.37 -10.53 -2.53
CA LYS A 213 28.50 -9.57 -2.55
C LYS A 213 28.06 -8.10 -2.64
N ASN A 214 26.90 -7.82 -3.22
CA ASN A 214 26.37 -6.46 -3.40
C ASN A 214 25.39 -5.98 -2.31
N LYS A 215 25.09 -6.78 -1.28
CA LYS A 215 24.12 -6.45 -0.20
C LYS A 215 24.51 -5.25 0.68
N GLN A 216 25.79 -4.86 0.74
CA GLN A 216 26.25 -3.79 1.65
C GLN A 216 25.86 -2.35 1.28
N ARG A 217 25.24 -2.09 0.11
CA ARG A 217 24.85 -0.72 -0.32
C ARG A 217 23.34 -0.49 -0.50
N PHE A 218 22.48 -1.42 -0.10
CA PHE A 218 21.10 -1.48 -0.58
C PHE A 218 19.98 -1.28 0.48
N TRP A 219 20.28 -0.71 1.65
CA TRP A 219 19.40 -0.80 2.84
C TRP A 219 18.43 0.38 3.12
N LEU A 220 18.00 1.18 2.14
CA LEU A 220 17.11 2.33 2.43
C LEU A 220 15.87 2.50 1.53
N SER A 221 15.30 1.43 0.98
CA SER A 221 14.03 1.55 0.23
C SER A 221 13.18 0.28 0.27
N MET A 222 12.83 -0.20 1.46
CA MET A 222 11.87 -1.30 1.62
C MET A 222 10.57 -0.81 2.25
N ALA A 223 9.68 -0.30 1.41
CA ALA A 223 8.24 -0.41 1.62
C ALA A 223 7.65 -0.90 0.30
N GLY A 224 7.05 -2.09 0.32
CA GLY A 224 6.20 -2.57 -0.77
C GLY A 224 6.66 -3.83 -1.50
N VAL A 225 6.05 -4.96 -1.10
CA VAL A 225 5.67 -6.13 -1.90
C VAL A 225 6.79 -7.07 -2.39
N ALA A 226 6.80 -8.27 -1.81
CA ALA A 226 7.50 -9.44 -2.34
C ALA A 226 6.47 -10.38 -2.98
N ILE A 227 6.62 -10.70 -4.27
CA ILE A 227 5.93 -11.80 -4.95
C ILE A 227 6.98 -12.64 -5.66
N VAL A 228 6.97 -13.95 -5.38
CA VAL A 228 7.66 -14.98 -6.17
C VAL A 228 6.59 -15.95 -6.66
N ALA A 229 6.55 -16.15 -7.98
CA ALA A 229 5.59 -16.96 -8.71
C ALA A 229 5.84 -18.47 -8.54
N VAL A 230 4.77 -19.27 -8.38
CA VAL A 230 4.70 -20.70 -8.75
C VAL A 230 3.24 -21.07 -9.04
N LEU A 231 2.93 -21.47 -10.27
CA LEU A 231 1.82 -22.40 -10.52
C LEU A 231 2.31 -23.55 -11.40
N ALA A 232 2.00 -24.75 -10.92
CA ALA A 232 2.28 -26.03 -11.54
C ALA A 232 1.06 -26.52 -12.34
N VAL A 233 1.29 -27.18 -13.47
CA VAL A 233 0.38 -28.21 -14.02
C VAL A 233 1.25 -29.40 -14.44
N GLY A 234 0.79 -30.60 -14.12
CA GLY A 234 1.62 -31.78 -13.92
C GLY A 234 1.97 -32.60 -15.15
N LEU A 235 3.09 -33.31 -15.03
CA LEU A 235 3.35 -34.71 -15.37
C LEU A 235 4.83 -34.94 -15.05
N VAL A 236 5.18 -35.65 -13.98
CA VAL A 236 6.60 -35.99 -13.76
C VAL A 236 6.78 -37.41 -13.24
N HIS A 237 7.76 -38.08 -13.85
CA HIS A 237 8.27 -39.40 -13.51
C HIS A 237 8.79 -39.51 -12.06
N LYS A 238 8.76 -40.75 -11.57
CA LYS A 238 9.05 -41.20 -10.19
C LYS A 238 10.44 -40.82 -9.65
N SER A 239 11.38 -40.37 -10.49
CA SER A 239 12.74 -39.98 -10.08
C SER A 239 12.82 -38.55 -9.55
N ASP A 240 11.86 -37.67 -9.87
CA ASP A 240 11.91 -36.27 -9.48
C ASP A 240 11.14 -35.97 -8.19
N GLU A 241 10.31 -36.90 -7.71
CA GLU A 241 9.50 -36.75 -6.48
C GLU A 241 10.35 -36.36 -5.26
N ARG A 242 11.56 -36.91 -5.11
CA ARG A 242 12.44 -36.61 -3.96
C ARG A 242 13.08 -35.21 -4.05
N LYS A 243 13.37 -34.74 -5.27
CA LYS A 243 13.95 -33.40 -5.51
C LYS A 243 12.87 -32.32 -5.41
N TYR A 244 11.67 -32.58 -5.94
CA TYR A 244 10.48 -31.74 -5.75
C TYR A 244 10.05 -31.65 -4.29
N GLN A 245 10.08 -32.75 -3.53
CA GLN A 245 9.83 -32.72 -2.09
C GLN A 245 10.86 -31.87 -1.36
N SER A 246 12.15 -31.91 -1.73
CA SER A 246 13.17 -31.08 -1.09
C SER A 246 12.99 -29.57 -1.35
N LEU A 247 12.58 -29.19 -2.58
CA LEU A 247 12.34 -27.78 -2.97
C LEU A 247 11.01 -27.25 -2.43
N ALA A 248 9.95 -28.07 -2.49
CA ALA A 248 8.67 -27.81 -1.86
C ALA A 248 8.79 -27.72 -0.34
N ASN A 249 9.69 -28.49 0.29
CA ASN A 249 9.97 -28.39 1.74
C ASN A 249 10.78 -27.14 2.08
N GLN A 250 11.67 -26.65 1.20
CA GLN A 250 12.44 -25.41 1.43
C GLN A 250 11.60 -24.13 1.26
N ASN A 251 10.60 -24.13 0.37
CA ASN A 251 9.76 -22.95 0.07
C ASN A 251 8.25 -23.16 0.30
N GLN A 252 7.88 -24.17 1.08
CA GLN A 252 6.51 -24.65 1.27
C GLN A 252 5.53 -23.54 1.63
N ALA A 253 5.94 -22.64 2.53
CA ALA A 253 5.11 -21.55 3.01
C ALA A 253 4.78 -20.53 1.90
N GLN A 254 5.69 -20.26 0.96
CA GLN A 254 5.49 -19.25 -0.08
C GLN A 254 4.61 -19.78 -1.21
N VAL A 255 4.86 -21.01 -1.67
CA VAL A 255 4.02 -21.70 -2.67
C VAL A 255 2.60 -21.88 -2.15
N THR A 256 2.48 -22.24 -0.88
CA THR A 256 1.18 -22.42 -0.22
C THR A 256 0.43 -21.08 -0.12
N ARG A 257 1.10 -19.96 0.17
CA ARG A 257 0.47 -18.62 0.18
C ARG A 257 -0.04 -18.21 -1.19
N LEU A 258 0.75 -18.40 -2.23
CA LEU A 258 0.36 -18.02 -3.59
C LEU A 258 -0.85 -18.82 -4.07
N LYS A 259 -0.87 -20.14 -3.82
CA LYS A 259 -2.00 -21.02 -4.13
C LYS A 259 -3.34 -20.53 -3.57
N TYR A 260 -3.32 -19.96 -2.37
CA TYR A 260 -4.53 -19.51 -1.69
C TYR A 260 -4.77 -18.00 -1.81
N SER A 261 -3.88 -17.24 -2.44
CA SER A 261 -3.99 -15.77 -2.55
C SER A 261 -5.30 -15.32 -3.20
N GLY A 262 -5.67 -15.92 -4.34
CA GLY A 262 -6.95 -15.66 -5.00
C GLY A 262 -8.15 -16.02 -4.11
N GLN A 263 -8.11 -17.16 -3.43
CA GLN A 263 -9.19 -17.57 -2.51
C GLN A 263 -9.32 -16.64 -1.31
N ILE A 264 -8.20 -16.17 -0.75
CA ILE A 264 -8.19 -15.19 0.34
C ILE A 264 -8.81 -13.89 -0.16
N GLN A 265 -8.37 -13.37 -1.31
CA GLN A 265 -8.87 -12.10 -1.84
C GLN A 265 -10.37 -12.18 -2.17
N THR A 266 -10.81 -13.22 -2.86
CA THR A 266 -12.24 -13.43 -3.15
C THR A 266 -13.05 -13.54 -1.86
N ALA A 267 -12.59 -14.34 -0.88
CA ALA A 267 -13.33 -14.49 0.38
C ALA A 267 -13.37 -13.19 1.20
N LEU A 268 -12.33 -12.35 1.16
CA LEU A 268 -12.32 -11.04 1.79
C LEU A 268 -13.29 -10.08 1.08
N ASN A 269 -13.25 -10.03 -0.25
CA ASN A 269 -14.15 -9.20 -1.06
C ASN A 269 -15.63 -9.59 -0.87
N ASP A 270 -15.91 -10.88 -0.82
CA ASP A 270 -17.25 -11.45 -0.59
C ASP A 270 -17.67 -11.39 0.89
N GLN A 271 -16.84 -10.84 1.79
CA GLN A 271 -17.09 -10.80 3.23
C GLN A 271 -17.28 -12.18 3.90
N LYS A 272 -16.76 -13.24 3.28
CA LYS A 272 -16.79 -14.62 3.78
C LYS A 272 -15.64 -14.86 4.77
N TRP A 273 -15.71 -14.23 5.94
CA TRP A 273 -14.61 -14.18 6.91
C TRP A 273 -14.09 -15.54 7.39
N SER A 274 -14.97 -16.52 7.59
CA SER A 274 -14.57 -17.88 7.99
C SER A 274 -13.79 -18.58 6.87
N GLU A 275 -14.16 -18.34 5.61
CA GLU A 275 -13.47 -18.90 4.45
C GLU A 275 -12.12 -18.21 4.23
N ALA A 276 -12.06 -16.88 4.38
CA ALA A 276 -10.82 -16.12 4.36
C ALA A 276 -9.85 -16.62 5.44
N GLN A 277 -10.32 -16.84 6.67
CA GLN A 277 -9.51 -17.42 7.75
C GLN A 277 -9.00 -18.82 7.39
N LYS A 278 -9.87 -19.70 6.87
CA LYS A 278 -9.49 -21.06 6.46
C LYS A 278 -8.43 -21.01 5.35
N ALA A 279 -8.60 -20.15 4.35
CA ALA A 279 -7.66 -19.97 3.25
C ALA A 279 -6.32 -19.40 3.76
N MET A 280 -6.33 -18.41 4.64
CA MET A 280 -5.11 -17.87 5.26
C MET A 280 -4.38 -18.89 6.15
N LYS A 281 -5.12 -19.71 6.91
CA LYS A 281 -4.54 -20.80 7.70
C LYS A 281 -3.92 -21.87 6.79
N ARG A 282 -4.63 -22.26 5.72
CA ARG A 282 -4.11 -23.18 4.71
C ARG A 282 -2.89 -22.61 4.01
N ALA A 283 -2.84 -21.31 3.79
CA ALA A 283 -1.69 -20.55 3.29
C ALA A 283 -0.54 -20.42 4.31
N GLY A 284 -0.68 -20.87 5.56
CA GLY A 284 0.38 -20.74 6.55
C GLY A 284 0.70 -19.29 6.94
N TYR A 285 -0.28 -18.39 6.90
CA TYR A 285 -0.14 -17.08 7.53
C TYR A 285 -0.12 -17.25 9.05
N PRO A 286 0.83 -16.61 9.78
CA PRO A 286 0.78 -16.61 11.23
C PRO A 286 -0.45 -15.85 11.73
N SER A 287 -0.97 -16.23 12.90
CA SER A 287 -2.17 -15.62 13.49
C SER A 287 -2.08 -14.10 13.58
N THR A 288 -0.90 -13.54 13.87
CA THR A 288 -0.67 -12.09 13.93
C THR A 288 -0.89 -11.37 12.59
N LYS A 289 -0.59 -12.02 11.46
CA LYS A 289 -0.84 -11.47 10.12
C LYS A 289 -2.31 -11.57 9.75
N GLN A 290 -2.94 -12.71 10.03
CA GLN A 290 -4.37 -12.89 9.85
C GLN A 290 -5.19 -11.88 10.68
N VAL A 291 -4.79 -11.60 11.93
CA VAL A 291 -5.36 -10.53 12.76
C VAL A 291 -5.26 -9.19 12.05
N SER A 292 -4.10 -8.86 11.48
CA SER A 292 -3.90 -7.58 10.80
C SER A 292 -4.82 -7.42 9.59
N VAL A 293 -4.98 -8.48 8.78
CA VAL A 293 -5.94 -8.49 7.67
C VAL A 293 -7.36 -8.25 8.17
N PHE A 294 -7.82 -8.93 9.23
CA PHE A 294 -9.16 -8.68 9.76
C PHE A 294 -9.33 -7.25 10.29
N LEU A 295 -8.30 -6.66 10.89
CA LEU A 295 -8.34 -5.26 11.34
C LEU A 295 -8.43 -4.26 10.19
N GLU A 296 -7.75 -4.50 9.07
CA GLU A 296 -7.85 -3.67 7.85
C GLU A 296 -9.29 -3.64 7.29
N HIS A 297 -10.07 -4.70 7.54
CA HIS A 297 -11.48 -4.81 7.16
C HIS A 297 -12.48 -4.54 8.31
N GLY A 298 -12.03 -3.97 9.43
CA GLY A 298 -12.87 -3.66 10.60
C GLY A 298 -13.48 -4.88 11.32
N GLN A 299 -12.95 -6.09 11.07
CA GLN A 299 -13.46 -7.34 11.64
C GLN A 299 -12.82 -7.68 12.99
N TYR A 300 -13.10 -6.85 14.00
CA TYR A 300 -12.47 -6.93 15.32
C TYR A 300 -12.77 -8.25 16.07
N GLN A 301 -14.02 -8.73 16.02
CA GLN A 301 -14.41 -9.96 16.72
C GLN A 301 -13.71 -11.20 16.14
N GLN A 302 -13.51 -11.23 14.83
CA GLN A 302 -12.80 -12.29 14.12
C GLN A 302 -11.31 -12.27 14.48
N ALA A 303 -10.71 -11.07 14.58
CA ALA A 303 -9.34 -10.91 15.07
C ALA A 303 -9.17 -11.45 16.51
N LEU A 304 -10.10 -11.13 17.42
CA LEU A 304 -10.06 -11.60 18.82
C LEU A 304 -10.29 -13.10 18.96
N LYS A 305 -11.23 -13.67 18.18
CA LYS A 305 -11.45 -15.12 18.12
C LYS A 305 -10.20 -15.86 17.65
N LEU A 306 -9.44 -15.26 16.74
CA LEU A 306 -8.24 -15.87 16.19
C LEU A 306 -7.07 -15.83 17.16
N ASP A 307 -6.80 -14.67 17.75
CA ASP A 307 -5.69 -14.50 18.69
C ASP A 307 -6.02 -13.45 19.76
N PRO A 308 -6.52 -13.87 20.94
CA PRO A 308 -6.86 -12.94 22.02
C PRO A 308 -5.63 -12.25 22.63
N SER A 309 -4.41 -12.72 22.36
CA SER A 309 -3.19 -12.01 22.79
C SER A 309 -3.02 -10.64 22.11
N GLN A 310 -3.68 -10.45 20.97
CA GLN A 310 -3.67 -9.20 20.21
C GLN A 310 -4.70 -8.17 20.70
N LEU A 311 -5.40 -8.41 21.82
CA LEU A 311 -6.48 -7.55 22.34
C LEU A 311 -6.12 -6.05 22.33
N ASN A 312 -4.95 -5.66 22.85
CA ASN A 312 -4.48 -4.28 22.84
C ASN A 312 -4.45 -3.67 21.43
N LYS A 313 -3.93 -4.44 20.47
CA LYS A 313 -3.83 -4.01 19.07
C LYS A 313 -5.21 -3.83 18.44
N VAL A 314 -6.14 -4.76 18.72
CA VAL A 314 -7.52 -4.70 18.22
C VAL A 314 -8.24 -3.48 18.79
N ILE A 315 -8.14 -3.23 20.10
CA ILE A 315 -8.73 -2.06 20.74
C ILE A 315 -8.16 -0.77 20.14
N ASN A 316 -6.84 -0.65 20.08
CA ASN A 316 -6.19 0.56 19.55
C ASN A 316 -6.64 0.84 18.10
N ALA A 317 -6.79 -0.20 17.27
CA ALA A 317 -7.32 -0.06 15.93
C ALA A 317 -8.77 0.45 15.91
N ALA A 318 -9.66 -0.12 16.75
CA ALA A 318 -11.05 0.34 16.83
C ALA A 318 -11.17 1.80 17.27
N TYR A 319 -10.39 2.24 18.26
CA TYR A 319 -10.37 3.65 18.67
C TYR A 319 -9.83 4.57 17.57
N ALA A 320 -8.78 4.15 16.84
CA ALA A 320 -8.24 4.91 15.72
C ALA A 320 -9.26 5.06 14.57
N ASN A 321 -10.04 4.01 14.32
CA ASN A 321 -11.08 3.96 13.28
C ASN A 321 -12.42 4.57 13.71
N LYS A 322 -12.53 5.09 14.94
CA LYS A 322 -13.78 5.60 15.55
C LYS A 322 -14.89 4.54 15.69
N ASP A 323 -14.49 3.27 15.85
CA ASP A 323 -15.36 2.11 16.06
C ASP A 323 -15.43 1.66 17.53
N SER A 324 -15.01 2.51 18.48
CA SER A 324 -14.86 2.13 19.90
C SER A 324 -16.16 1.61 20.54
N GLU A 325 -17.33 2.04 20.07
CA GLU A 325 -18.63 1.55 20.55
C GLU A 325 -18.79 0.03 20.38
N GLN A 326 -18.13 -0.55 19.37
CA GLN A 326 -18.20 -2.00 19.10
C GLN A 326 -17.55 -2.84 20.20
N VAL A 327 -16.61 -2.27 20.97
CA VAL A 327 -15.89 -2.96 22.06
C VAL A 327 -16.85 -3.60 23.06
N THR A 328 -17.99 -2.95 23.32
CA THR A 328 -19.04 -3.42 24.23
C THR A 328 -19.58 -4.80 23.85
N LYS A 329 -19.62 -5.10 22.55
CA LYS A 329 -20.16 -6.33 21.96
C LYS A 329 -19.13 -7.45 21.81
N TRP A 330 -17.85 -7.17 22.05
CA TRP A 330 -16.80 -8.15 21.83
C TRP A 330 -16.77 -9.24 22.89
N GLU A 331 -16.40 -10.44 22.46
CA GLU A 331 -16.24 -11.61 23.32
C GLU A 331 -14.88 -12.24 23.07
N LEU A 332 -14.22 -12.66 24.14
CA LEU A 332 -12.98 -13.42 24.03
C LEU A 332 -13.29 -14.92 24.00
N PRO A 333 -12.50 -15.71 23.25
CA PRO A 333 -12.61 -17.16 23.30
C PRO A 333 -12.29 -17.70 24.70
N SER A 334 -12.77 -18.91 25.01
CA SER A 334 -12.67 -19.52 26.34
C SER A 334 -11.23 -19.66 26.85
N ASN A 335 -10.27 -19.83 25.92
CA ASN A 335 -8.83 -19.94 26.19
C ASN A 335 -8.13 -18.61 26.49
N ALA A 336 -8.83 -17.47 26.45
CA ALA A 336 -8.26 -16.20 26.85
C ALA A 336 -7.93 -16.18 28.35
N THR A 337 -6.77 -15.61 28.69
CA THR A 337 -6.29 -15.49 30.08
C THR A 337 -7.18 -14.54 30.88
N SER A 338 -7.20 -14.68 32.21
CA SER A 338 -7.92 -13.75 33.10
C SER A 338 -7.49 -12.29 32.85
N LYS A 339 -6.18 -12.02 32.72
CA LYS A 339 -5.68 -10.67 32.41
C LYS A 339 -6.28 -10.07 31.13
N GLN A 340 -6.51 -10.88 30.09
CA GLN A 340 -7.15 -10.40 28.85
C GLN A 340 -8.64 -10.13 29.05
N LYS A 341 -9.33 -10.97 29.82
CA LYS A 341 -10.74 -10.79 30.17
C LYS A 341 -10.94 -9.54 31.03
N ASP A 342 -10.10 -9.34 32.03
CA ASP A 342 -10.09 -8.16 32.89
C ASP A 342 -9.82 -6.90 32.07
N GLN A 343 -8.85 -6.97 31.14
CA GLN A 343 -8.57 -5.86 30.26
C GLN A 343 -9.76 -5.53 29.34
N LEU A 344 -10.38 -6.52 28.70
CA LEU A 344 -11.57 -6.26 27.88
C LEU A 344 -12.72 -5.71 28.73
N SER A 345 -12.92 -6.22 29.94
CA SER A 345 -13.94 -5.73 30.87
C SER A 345 -13.72 -4.25 31.19
N LEU A 346 -12.49 -3.85 31.51
CA LEU A 346 -12.13 -2.46 31.74
C LEU A 346 -12.39 -1.59 30.50
N GLU A 347 -12.07 -2.08 29.31
CA GLU A 347 -12.32 -1.33 28.06
C GLU A 347 -13.81 -1.18 27.75
N LYS A 348 -14.63 -2.18 28.07
CA LYS A 348 -16.09 -2.05 28.02
C LYS A 348 -16.59 -1.02 29.02
N ALA A 349 -16.03 -0.99 30.24
CA ALA A 349 -16.36 0.00 31.25
C ALA A 349 -15.97 1.42 30.82
N ILE A 350 -14.85 1.59 30.10
CA ILE A 350 -14.46 2.88 29.51
C ILE A 350 -15.52 3.35 28.51
N VAL A 351 -15.93 2.48 27.58
CA VAL A 351 -16.91 2.83 26.54
C VAL A 351 -18.30 3.09 27.13
N ASN A 352 -18.74 2.28 28.09
CA ASN A 352 -20.04 2.44 28.75
C ASN A 352 -20.04 3.51 29.85
N TYR A 353 -18.89 4.11 30.13
CA TYR A 353 -18.71 5.05 31.22
C TYR A 353 -19.14 4.52 32.61
N ASP A 354 -18.72 3.29 32.94
CA ASP A 354 -18.94 2.71 34.26
C ASP A 354 -17.90 3.23 35.26
N THR A 355 -18.21 4.37 35.87
CA THR A 355 -17.33 5.08 36.81
C THR A 355 -16.89 4.23 38.01
N SER A 356 -17.74 3.31 38.48
CA SER A 356 -17.38 2.39 39.57
C SER A 356 -16.22 1.49 39.17
N THR A 357 -16.34 0.83 38.01
CA THR A 357 -15.27 -0.03 37.48
C THR A 357 -14.01 0.78 37.16
N LEU A 358 -14.15 1.96 36.54
CA LEU A 358 -13.01 2.82 36.21
C LEU A 358 -12.23 3.24 37.46
N ASN A 359 -12.91 3.71 38.50
CA ASN A 359 -12.27 4.16 39.74
C ASN A 359 -11.61 3.00 40.50
N ASN A 360 -12.26 1.84 40.56
CA ASN A 360 -11.71 0.64 41.21
C ASN A 360 -10.46 0.09 40.49
N GLN A 361 -10.42 0.17 39.16
CA GLN A 361 -9.31 -0.36 38.35
C GLN A 361 -8.19 0.66 38.13
N LEU A 362 -8.43 1.95 38.40
CA LEU A 362 -7.48 3.02 38.11
C LEU A 362 -6.14 2.78 38.79
N SER A 363 -6.10 2.38 40.07
CA SER A 363 -4.87 2.16 40.84
C SER A 363 -4.02 0.98 40.31
N PHE A 364 -4.65 -0.02 39.68
CA PHE A 364 -3.98 -1.21 39.15
C PHE A 364 -3.60 -1.09 37.66
N THR A 365 -4.20 -0.15 36.93
CA THR A 365 -3.94 0.01 35.49
C THR A 365 -2.57 0.61 35.23
N THR A 366 -1.72 -0.08 34.47
CA THR A 366 -0.36 0.38 34.11
C THR A 366 -0.18 0.62 32.61
N ASN A 367 -1.16 0.22 31.78
CA ASN A 367 -1.10 0.45 30.35
C ASN A 367 -1.42 1.92 30.04
N ALA A 368 -0.50 2.62 29.39
CA ALA A 368 -0.62 4.03 29.07
C ALA A 368 -1.77 4.36 28.10
N ASP A 369 -2.09 3.45 27.16
CA ASP A 369 -3.22 3.62 26.24
C ASP A 369 -4.55 3.55 26.97
N VAL A 370 -4.68 2.57 27.86
CA VAL A 370 -5.88 2.38 28.68
C VAL A 370 -6.09 3.59 29.58
N LEU A 371 -5.05 4.04 30.28
CA LEU A 371 -5.10 5.24 31.12
C LEU A 371 -5.50 6.48 30.31
N LEU A 372 -4.93 6.67 29.11
CA LEU A 372 -5.32 7.79 28.26
C LEU A 372 -6.81 7.73 27.90
N ARG A 373 -7.32 6.55 27.51
CA ARG A 373 -8.74 6.36 27.20
C ARG A 373 -9.66 6.59 28.41
N MET A 374 -9.28 6.10 29.59
CA MET A 374 -10.01 6.36 30.84
C MET A 374 -10.11 7.87 31.09
N GLY A 375 -9.00 8.59 30.98
CA GLY A 375 -8.97 10.05 31.20
C GLY A 375 -9.81 10.80 30.17
N GLN A 376 -9.81 10.35 28.91
CA GLN A 376 -10.68 10.89 27.86
C GLN A 376 -12.16 10.61 28.12
N ALA A 377 -12.51 9.43 28.64
CA ALA A 377 -13.89 9.07 28.97
C ALA A 377 -14.44 9.95 30.12
N PHE A 378 -13.66 10.13 31.20
CA PHE A 378 -14.01 11.07 32.28
C PHE A 378 -14.20 12.49 31.75
N LEU A 379 -13.29 12.95 30.89
CA LEU A 379 -13.37 14.30 30.33
C LEU A 379 -14.61 14.49 29.45
N ALA A 380 -14.96 13.49 28.63
CA ALA A 380 -16.14 13.52 27.77
C ALA A 380 -17.46 13.63 28.56
N HIS A 381 -17.46 13.16 29.81
CA HIS A 381 -18.61 13.24 30.72
C HIS A 381 -18.50 14.37 31.76
N ASN A 382 -17.56 15.29 31.58
CA ASN A 382 -17.29 16.44 32.47
C ASN A 382 -16.77 16.10 33.87
N ASP A 383 -16.29 14.88 34.11
CA ASP A 383 -15.70 14.47 35.38
C ASP A 383 -14.22 14.86 35.45
N THR A 384 -13.97 16.16 35.53
CA THR A 384 -12.62 16.74 35.43
C THR A 384 -11.68 16.32 36.56
N GLN A 385 -12.23 16.03 37.75
CA GLN A 385 -11.44 15.59 38.91
C GLN A 385 -10.83 14.20 38.67
N ASP A 386 -11.63 13.25 38.21
CA ASP A 386 -11.15 11.89 37.93
C ASP A 386 -10.21 11.90 36.71
N ALA A 387 -10.52 12.69 35.67
CA ALA A 387 -9.61 12.90 34.55
C ALA A 387 -8.24 13.46 34.98
N GLN A 388 -8.20 14.38 35.96
CA GLN A 388 -6.94 14.92 36.51
C GLN A 388 -6.18 13.87 37.34
N THR A 389 -6.89 13.02 38.08
CA THR A 389 -6.30 11.87 38.79
C THR A 389 -5.64 10.91 37.81
N VAL A 390 -6.35 10.56 36.73
CA VAL A 390 -5.81 9.73 35.64
C VAL A 390 -4.61 10.39 34.98
N GLN A 391 -4.66 11.70 34.71
CA GLN A 391 -3.54 12.46 34.12
C GLN A 391 -2.29 12.41 34.99
N THR A 392 -2.45 12.54 36.31
CA THR A 392 -1.36 12.47 37.29
C THR A 392 -0.74 11.08 37.27
N LYS A 393 -1.57 10.03 37.29
CA LYS A 393 -1.08 8.65 37.19
C LYS A 393 -0.38 8.39 35.86
N LEU A 394 -0.97 8.83 34.75
CA LEU A 394 -0.40 8.69 33.42
C LEU A 394 0.94 9.41 33.30
N ALA A 395 1.17 10.52 34.01
CA ALA A 395 2.47 11.19 34.02
C ALA A 395 3.60 10.32 34.59
N GLY A 396 3.28 9.44 35.54
CA GLY A 396 4.21 8.44 36.07
C GLY A 396 4.46 7.25 35.14
N VAL A 397 3.62 7.05 34.12
CA VAL A 397 3.71 5.92 33.17
C VAL A 397 4.23 6.35 31.80
N ASN A 398 3.72 7.46 31.25
CA ASN A 398 4.04 7.96 29.92
C ASN A 398 3.85 9.49 29.85
N SER A 399 4.97 10.22 29.90
CA SER A 399 4.96 11.70 29.92
C SER A 399 4.29 12.33 28.69
N PRO A 400 4.53 11.89 27.44
CA PRO A 400 3.85 12.44 26.26
C PRO A 400 2.32 12.33 26.33
N LYS A 401 1.78 11.15 26.64
CA LYS A 401 0.33 10.94 26.75
C LYS A 401 -0.29 11.72 27.92
N ALA A 402 0.44 11.87 29.02
CA ALA A 402 0.02 12.69 30.14
C ALA A 402 -0.05 14.19 29.79
N LYS A 403 0.91 14.70 29.01
CA LYS A 403 0.88 16.08 28.50
C LYS A 403 -0.28 16.29 27.55
N TYR A 404 -0.59 15.31 26.71
CA TYR A 404 -1.74 15.35 25.84
C TYR A 404 -3.06 15.37 26.61
N LEU A 405 -3.25 14.50 27.60
CA LEU A 405 -4.45 14.53 28.45
C LEU A 405 -4.56 15.84 29.24
N LYS A 406 -3.44 16.40 29.71
CA LYS A 406 -3.42 17.73 30.34
C LYS A 406 -3.88 18.84 29.40
N ALA A 407 -3.45 18.81 28.14
CA ALA A 407 -3.90 19.78 27.14
C ALA A 407 -5.40 19.64 26.84
N LEU A 408 -5.93 18.40 26.80
CA LEU A 408 -7.37 18.14 26.68
C LEU A 408 -8.17 18.72 27.87
N LEU A 409 -7.68 18.55 29.09
CA LEU A 409 -8.27 19.13 30.30
C LEU A 409 -8.31 20.66 30.22
N SER A 410 -7.19 21.30 29.85
CA SER A 410 -7.12 22.76 29.67
C SER A 410 -8.10 23.28 28.61
N LEU A 411 -8.25 22.57 27.49
CA LEU A 411 -9.25 22.93 26.48
C LEU A 411 -10.67 22.81 27.03
N ASN A 412 -10.98 21.77 27.79
CA ASN A 412 -12.32 21.61 28.35
C ASN A 412 -12.67 22.73 29.33
N SER A 413 -11.71 23.13 30.18
CA SER A 413 -11.86 24.29 31.06
C SER A 413 -12.07 25.59 30.27
N ALA A 414 -11.31 25.81 29.20
CA ALA A 414 -11.46 27.00 28.35
C ALA A 414 -12.83 27.03 27.63
N LYS A 415 -13.32 25.88 27.13
CA LYS A 415 -14.67 25.76 26.55
C LYS A 415 -15.76 26.13 27.56
N LYS A 416 -15.63 25.66 28.81
CA LYS A 416 -16.56 26.02 29.89
C LYS A 416 -16.51 27.52 30.19
N ALA A 417 -15.32 28.11 30.26
CA ALA A 417 -15.15 29.55 30.47
C ALA A 417 -15.80 30.38 29.34
N VAL A 418 -15.70 29.94 28.08
CA VAL A 418 -16.38 30.56 26.94
C VAL A 418 -17.89 30.48 27.10
N SER A 419 -18.43 29.31 27.46
CA SER A 419 -19.88 29.13 27.71
C SER A 419 -20.37 30.04 28.84
N ASP A 420 -19.63 30.13 29.94
CA ASP A 420 -19.98 30.98 31.08
C ASP A 420 -19.89 32.48 30.73
N ALA A 421 -18.87 32.90 29.98
CA ALA A 421 -18.74 34.28 29.50
C ALA A 421 -19.84 34.65 28.51
N GLN A 422 -20.22 33.74 27.61
CA GLN A 422 -21.35 33.94 26.70
C GLN A 422 -22.65 34.13 27.48
N LYS A 423 -22.90 33.30 28.49
CA LYS A 423 -24.08 33.45 29.36
C LYS A 423 -24.09 34.80 30.08
N LYS A 424 -22.95 35.24 30.61
CA LYS A 424 -22.83 36.58 31.23
C LYS A 424 -23.14 37.71 30.25
N LEU A 425 -22.69 37.60 29.00
CA LEU A 425 -22.99 38.58 27.96
C LEU A 425 -24.50 38.59 27.65
N ASP A 426 -25.12 37.42 27.51
CA ASP A 426 -26.55 37.28 27.27
C ASP A 426 -27.38 37.88 28.42
N ASP A 427 -26.97 37.63 29.66
CA ASP A 427 -27.61 38.17 30.85
C ASP A 427 -27.44 39.70 30.95
N ALA A 428 -26.25 40.24 30.63
CA ALA A 428 -26.02 41.68 30.56
C ALA A 428 -26.88 42.36 29.48
N ASN A 429 -27.07 41.71 28.33
CA ASN A 429 -27.91 42.23 27.25
C ASN A 429 -29.41 42.31 27.64
N LYS A 430 -29.87 41.40 28.49
CA LYS A 430 -31.26 41.35 29.01
C LYS A 430 -31.57 42.40 30.08
N ILE A 431 -30.57 43.09 30.62
CA ILE A 431 -30.79 44.16 31.61
C ILE A 431 -31.64 45.26 30.97
N ASP A 432 -32.66 45.71 31.68
CA ASP A 432 -33.46 46.87 31.31
C ASP A 432 -32.64 48.15 31.53
N GLY A 433 -32.22 48.80 30.44
CA GLY A 433 -31.37 50.00 30.50
C GLY A 433 -32.05 51.19 31.17
N SER A 434 -33.38 51.17 31.30
CA SER A 434 -34.12 52.20 32.06
C SER A 434 -33.99 52.02 33.58
N LYS A 435 -33.63 50.82 34.03
CA LYS A 435 -33.47 50.44 35.45
C LYS A 435 -32.01 50.35 35.90
N ASP A 436 -31.07 50.29 34.97
CA ASP A 436 -29.64 50.22 35.25
C ASP A 436 -28.84 51.08 34.26
N LYS A 437 -28.34 52.22 34.76
CA LYS A 437 -27.56 53.18 33.97
C LYS A 437 -26.19 52.68 33.55
N ASP A 438 -25.68 51.59 34.16
CA ASP A 438 -24.38 51.01 33.85
C ASP A 438 -24.49 49.79 32.92
N LYS A 439 -25.67 49.52 32.32
CA LYS A 439 -25.88 48.42 31.38
C LYS A 439 -24.80 48.34 30.30
N ASP A 440 -24.52 49.43 29.61
CA ASP A 440 -23.60 49.43 28.47
C ASP A 440 -22.17 49.06 28.90
N LYS A 441 -21.72 49.55 30.06
CA LYS A 441 -20.42 49.16 30.64
C LYS A 441 -20.38 47.67 30.98
N LYS A 442 -21.47 47.11 31.51
CA LYS A 442 -21.57 45.67 31.81
C LYS A 442 -21.52 44.82 30.55
N VAL A 443 -22.19 45.25 29.48
CA VAL A 443 -22.14 44.60 28.16
C VAL A 443 -20.74 44.65 27.57
N ASP A 444 -20.08 45.81 27.59
CA ASP A 444 -18.73 45.96 27.04
C ASP A 444 -17.69 45.15 27.84
N SER A 445 -17.80 45.13 29.17
CA SER A 445 -16.98 44.25 30.02
C SER A 445 -17.19 42.78 29.66
N ALA A 446 -18.45 42.34 29.51
CA ALA A 446 -18.75 40.95 29.16
C ALA A 446 -18.25 40.57 27.75
N LYS A 447 -18.29 41.50 26.78
CA LYS A 447 -17.69 41.30 25.45
C LYS A 447 -16.17 41.15 25.52
N ALA A 448 -15.51 41.99 26.32
CA ALA A 448 -14.06 41.91 26.51
C ALA A 448 -13.66 40.58 27.17
N ASP A 449 -14.38 40.16 28.21
CA ASP A 449 -14.17 38.87 28.87
C ASP A 449 -14.35 37.71 27.89
N LEU A 450 -15.44 37.71 27.10
CA LEU A 450 -15.70 36.68 26.08
C LEU A 450 -14.56 36.59 25.06
N LYS A 451 -14.05 37.73 24.58
CA LYS A 451 -12.92 37.77 23.64
C LYS A 451 -11.66 37.18 24.26
N ASN A 452 -11.37 37.48 25.52
CA ASN A 452 -10.20 36.95 26.22
C ASN A 452 -10.29 35.42 26.36
N VAL A 453 -11.43 34.89 26.83
CA VAL A 453 -11.58 33.43 26.99
C VAL A 453 -11.62 32.68 25.66
N GLN A 454 -12.10 33.31 24.58
CA GLN A 454 -11.99 32.74 23.21
C GLN A 454 -10.54 32.64 22.75
N SER A 455 -9.70 33.64 23.08
CA SER A 455 -8.26 33.60 22.81
C SER A 455 -7.59 32.47 23.59
N ASP A 456 -7.95 32.29 24.87
CA ASP A 456 -7.43 31.20 25.70
C ASP A 456 -7.84 29.82 25.17
N GLN A 457 -9.08 29.68 24.69
CA GLN A 457 -9.55 28.47 24.03
C GLN A 457 -8.72 28.15 22.77
N ALA A 458 -8.42 29.16 21.94
CA ALA A 458 -7.60 28.99 20.76
C ALA A 458 -6.15 28.58 21.12
N ALA A 459 -5.57 29.18 22.16
CA ALA A 459 -4.26 28.80 22.67
C ALA A 459 -4.24 27.36 23.20
N ALA A 460 -5.27 26.94 23.95
CA ALA A 460 -5.42 25.57 24.43
C ALA A 460 -5.57 24.57 23.29
N GLN A 461 -6.30 24.92 22.22
CA GLN A 461 -6.42 24.08 21.02
C GLN A 461 -5.05 23.88 20.35
N LYS A 462 -4.25 24.95 20.22
CA LYS A 462 -2.89 24.86 19.67
C LYS A 462 -1.98 23.93 20.48
N GLN A 463 -2.12 23.91 21.81
CA GLN A 463 -1.36 23.00 22.67
C GLN A 463 -1.75 21.53 22.44
N ILE A 464 -3.03 21.25 22.18
CA ILE A 464 -3.49 19.90 21.79
C ILE A 464 -2.83 19.45 20.51
N ASP A 465 -2.83 20.30 19.48
CA ASP A 465 -2.27 19.93 18.17
C ASP A 465 -0.77 19.61 18.30
N GLN A 466 -0.03 20.41 19.06
CA GLN A 466 1.39 20.16 19.36
C GLN A 466 1.63 18.89 20.18
N ALA A 467 0.74 18.60 21.14
CA ALA A 467 0.87 17.41 21.98
C ALA A 467 0.47 16.14 21.22
N LYS A 468 -0.52 16.21 20.33
CA LYS A 468 -1.03 15.09 19.53
C LYS A 468 0.06 14.51 18.62
N HIS A 469 0.88 15.36 18.00
CA HIS A 469 2.02 14.92 17.19
C HIS A 469 3.06 14.09 17.96
N LYS A 470 3.12 14.22 19.30
CA LYS A 470 4.07 13.51 20.15
C LYS A 470 3.51 12.24 20.78
N VAL A 471 2.24 11.94 20.50
CA VAL A 471 1.54 10.73 20.97
C VAL A 471 1.56 9.62 19.91
N GLY A 472 1.92 9.94 18.66
CA GLY A 472 2.00 8.98 17.54
C GLY A 472 3.43 8.68 17.10
N ASP A 473 3.99 7.62 17.68
CA ASP A 473 4.87 6.61 17.06
C ASP A 473 4.47 5.25 17.66
#